data_AF-A0A970QM78-F1
#
_entry.id   AF-A0A970QM78-F1
#
_cell.length_a   1.000
_cell.length_b   1.000
_cell.length_c   1.000
_cell.angle_alpha   90.00
_cell.angle_beta   90.00
_cell.angle_gamma   90.00
#
_symmetry.space_group_name_H-M   'P 1'
#
loop_
_entity.id
_entity.type
_entity.pdbx_description
1 polymer ?
#
loop_
_entity_poly.entity_id
_entity_poly.type
_entity_poly.pdbx_seq_one_letter_code
_entity_poly.pdbx_strand_id
1 'polypeptide(L)'
;MRQADSSSLLKGRTRKRLLEILNRDKYLYAMFLPFFLYYIIFSYIPMSGLVIAFKDFKPGFGIYHGDWVGFKWFIQFFNSPYAIRTIRNTVLISLYDLLFGFPIPILFAVCIMEIRHMGYRRIVQTASYLPHFISTVVMVGILVNFFT
;
A
#
# COMPACT_ATOMS: atom_id res chain seq x y z
N MET A 1 27.68 -38.76 32.39
CA MET A 1 26.52 -38.24 33.16
C MET A 1 26.59 -36.73 33.47
N ARG A 2 27.14 -35.84 32.61
CA ARG A 2 27.28 -34.39 32.90
C ARG A 2 26.80 -33.41 31.80
N GLN A 3 26.19 -33.89 30.72
CA GLN A 3 25.80 -33.03 29.57
C GLN A 3 24.31 -32.69 29.48
N ALA A 4 23.44 -33.38 30.23
CA ALA A 4 21.98 -33.13 30.18
C ALA A 4 21.52 -31.92 31.02
N ASP A 5 22.38 -31.41 31.91
CA ASP A 5 22.00 -30.38 32.90
C ASP A 5 22.39 -28.94 32.47
N SER A 6 23.24 -28.78 31.45
CA SER A 6 23.63 -27.45 30.96
C SER A 6 22.58 -26.87 29.99
N SER A 7 21.90 -27.73 29.21
CA SER A 7 20.86 -27.31 28.26
C SER A 7 19.53 -26.93 28.94
N SER A 8 19.20 -27.52 30.08
CA SER A 8 18.03 -27.18 30.91
C SER A 8 18.19 -25.81 31.59
N LEU A 9 19.38 -25.50 32.09
CA LEU A 9 19.71 -24.23 32.75
C LEU A 9 19.73 -23.04 31.78
N LEU A 10 20.22 -23.24 30.54
CA LEU A 10 20.17 -22.23 29.48
C LEU A 10 18.72 -21.92 29.04
N LYS A 11 17.86 -22.94 28.98
CA LYS A 11 16.44 -22.78 28.60
C LYS A 11 15.66 -21.97 29.64
N GLY A 12 15.92 -22.20 30.94
CA GLY A 12 15.31 -21.47 32.04
C GLY A 12 15.72 -20.00 32.11
N ARG A 13 17.00 -19.69 31.84
CA ARG A 13 17.53 -18.31 31.84
C ARG A 13 16.99 -17.47 30.67
N THR A 14 16.83 -18.09 29.51
CA THR A 14 16.27 -17.44 28.31
C THR A 14 14.79 -17.11 28.48
N ARG A 15 14.00 -18.02 29.08
CA ARG A 15 12.57 -17.78 29.36
C ARG A 15 12.34 -16.64 30.36
N LYS A 16 13.12 -16.59 31.44
CA LYS A 16 13.05 -15.48 32.42
C LYS A 16 13.40 -14.14 31.78
N ARG A 17 14.44 -14.10 30.93
CA ARG A 17 14.85 -12.90 30.21
C ARG A 17 13.78 -12.41 29.22
N LEU A 18 13.10 -13.31 28.52
CA LEU A 18 11.99 -12.96 27.62
C LEU A 18 10.78 -12.40 28.38
N LEU A 19 10.44 -12.98 29.54
CA LEU A 19 9.36 -12.48 30.38
C LEU A 19 9.70 -11.11 31.01
N GLU A 20 10.96 -10.90 31.37
CA GLU A 20 11.46 -9.61 31.88
C GLU A 20 11.43 -8.52 30.79
N ILE A 21 11.80 -8.86 29.55
CA ILE A 21 11.68 -7.97 28.38
C ILE A 21 10.21 -7.63 28.09
N LEU A 22 9.31 -8.63 28.10
CA LEU A 22 7.87 -8.40 27.89
C LEU A 22 7.25 -7.51 28.97
N ASN A 23 7.66 -7.65 30.23
CA ASN A 23 7.15 -6.81 31.31
C ASN A 23 7.74 -5.40 31.29
N ARG A 24 9.03 -5.26 30.91
CA ARG A 24 9.68 -3.96 30.72
C ARG A 24 9.07 -3.18 29.56
N ASP A 25 8.78 -3.85 28.46
CA ASP A 25 8.37 -3.22 27.19
C ASP A 25 6.84 -3.31 26.97
N LYS A 26 6.06 -3.65 28.02
CA LYS A 26 4.60 -3.85 27.95
C LYS A 26 3.82 -2.68 27.36
N TYR A 27 4.26 -1.44 27.63
CA TYR A 27 3.62 -0.23 27.11
C TYR A 27 3.87 -0.04 25.61
N LEU A 28 5.06 -0.42 25.11
CA LEU A 28 5.37 -0.43 23.68
C LEU A 28 4.49 -1.44 22.95
N TYR A 29 4.35 -2.66 23.48
CA TYR A 29 3.45 -3.66 22.92
C TYR A 29 1.99 -3.22 22.97
N ALA A 30 1.54 -2.57 24.05
CA ALA A 30 0.18 -2.06 24.18
C ALA A 30 -0.13 -0.95 23.15
N MET A 31 0.81 -0.04 22.88
CA MET A 31 0.64 0.98 21.83
C MET A 31 0.68 0.40 20.41
N PHE A 32 1.46 -0.66 20.19
CA PHE A 32 1.53 -1.32 18.88
C PHE A 32 0.32 -2.21 18.59
N LEU A 33 -0.27 -2.82 19.62
CA LEU A 33 -1.39 -3.76 19.51
C LEU A 33 -2.56 -3.24 18.65
N PRO A 34 -3.09 -2.01 18.83
CA PRO A 34 -4.21 -1.53 18.01
C PRO A 34 -3.85 -1.40 16.52
N PHE A 35 -2.63 -0.94 16.19
CA PHE A 35 -2.17 -0.88 14.80
C PHE A 35 -2.00 -2.27 14.19
N PHE A 36 -1.46 -3.20 14.96
CA PHE A 36 -1.29 -4.59 14.53
C PHE A 36 -2.62 -5.28 14.27
N LEU A 37 -3.58 -5.14 15.21
CA LEU A 37 -4.93 -5.69 15.06
C LEU A 37 -5.66 -5.07 13.86
N TYR A 38 -5.55 -3.76 13.66
CA TYR A 38 -6.08 -3.08 12.50
C TYR A 38 -5.54 -3.68 11.19
N TYR A 39 -4.22 -3.85 11.09
CA TYR A 39 -3.59 -4.42 9.90
C TYR A 39 -4.02 -5.88 9.65
N ILE A 40 -4.16 -6.68 10.70
CA ILE A 40 -4.68 -8.05 10.55
C ILE A 40 -6.09 -8.03 9.99
N ILE A 41 -6.98 -7.25 10.60
CA ILE A 41 -8.41 -7.26 10.26
C ILE A 41 -8.66 -6.66 8.88
N PHE A 42 -8.01 -5.54 8.56
CA PHE A 42 -8.30 -4.78 7.34
C PHE A 42 -7.34 -5.05 6.17
N SER A 43 -6.17 -5.64 6.41
CA SER A 43 -5.21 -5.97 5.32
C SER A 43 -5.02 -7.47 5.13
N TYR A 44 -4.82 -8.25 6.20
CA TYR A 44 -4.59 -9.71 6.06
C TYR A 44 -5.86 -10.52 5.84
N ILE A 45 -6.97 -10.21 6.53
CA ILE A 45 -8.23 -10.95 6.31
C ILE A 45 -8.70 -10.81 4.86
N PRO A 46 -8.73 -9.62 4.23
CA PRO A 46 -9.14 -9.49 2.83
C PRO A 46 -8.24 -10.24 1.84
N MET A 47 -6.96 -10.48 2.17
CA MET A 47 -6.06 -11.28 1.32
C MET A 47 -6.53 -12.74 1.17
N SER A 48 -7.34 -13.28 2.09
CA SER A 48 -7.98 -14.59 1.90
C SER A 48 -8.89 -14.63 0.66
N GLY A 49 -9.38 -13.47 0.20
CA GLY A 49 -10.13 -13.31 -1.05
C GLY A 49 -9.31 -13.57 -2.31
N LEU A 50 -7.97 -13.62 -2.24
CA LEU A 50 -7.12 -13.96 -3.39
C LEU A 50 -7.40 -15.37 -3.93
N VAL A 51 -7.98 -16.26 -3.11
CA VAL A 51 -8.40 -17.61 -3.52
C VAL A 51 -9.44 -17.56 -4.64
N ILE A 52 -10.21 -16.48 -4.77
CA ILE A 52 -11.20 -16.28 -5.84
C ILE A 52 -10.54 -16.35 -7.23
N ALA A 53 -9.28 -15.92 -7.36
CA ALA A 53 -8.56 -15.98 -8.64
C ALA A 53 -8.28 -17.42 -9.11
N PHE A 54 -8.40 -18.42 -8.22
CA PHE A 54 -8.14 -19.83 -8.51
C PHE A 54 -9.40 -20.70 -8.49
N LYS A 55 -10.57 -20.13 -8.13
CA LYS A 55 -11.85 -20.84 -8.03
C LYS A 55 -12.86 -20.33 -9.05
N ASP A 56 -13.82 -21.17 -9.44
CA ASP A 56 -14.97 -20.76 -10.26
C ASP A 56 -15.98 -19.99 -9.42
N PHE A 57 -15.68 -18.71 -9.16
CA PHE A 57 -16.53 -17.84 -8.35
C PHE A 57 -17.73 -17.35 -9.16
N LYS A 58 -18.95 -17.67 -8.69
CA LYS A 58 -20.20 -17.13 -9.22
C LYS A 58 -20.75 -16.07 -8.27
N PRO A 59 -20.97 -14.83 -8.71
CA PRO A 59 -21.56 -13.77 -7.88
C PRO A 59 -22.90 -14.25 -7.27
N GLY A 60 -22.99 -14.24 -5.94
CA GLY A 60 -24.16 -14.72 -5.19
C GLY A 60 -23.91 -15.98 -4.36
N PHE A 61 -22.88 -16.77 -4.67
CA PHE A 61 -22.41 -17.86 -3.81
C PHE A 61 -21.21 -17.36 -2.98
N GLY A 62 -21.11 -17.76 -1.71
CA GLY A 62 -20.07 -17.24 -0.80
C GLY A 62 -18.64 -17.47 -1.31
N ILE A 63 -17.68 -16.64 -0.89
CA ILE A 63 -16.29 -16.58 -1.41
C ILE A 63 -15.57 -17.95 -1.51
N TYR A 64 -15.96 -18.91 -0.66
CA TYR A 64 -15.35 -20.24 -0.61
C TYR A 64 -16.02 -21.30 -1.51
N HIS A 65 -17.17 -20.98 -2.11
CA HIS A 65 -17.91 -21.87 -2.99
C HIS A 65 -17.38 -21.80 -4.42
N GLY A 66 -17.33 -22.95 -5.10
CA GLY A 66 -16.83 -23.08 -6.47
C GLY A 66 -15.64 -24.05 -6.56
N ASP A 67 -15.59 -24.77 -7.67
CA ASP A 67 -14.53 -25.73 -7.95
C ASP A 67 -13.19 -25.03 -8.18
N TRP A 68 -12.11 -25.74 -7.88
CA TRP A 68 -10.75 -25.23 -8.11
C TRP A 68 -10.43 -25.29 -9.61
N VAL A 69 -10.36 -24.14 -10.26
CA VAL A 69 -10.11 -23.99 -11.71
C VAL A 69 -8.67 -23.60 -12.04
N GLY A 70 -7.81 -23.45 -11.03
CA GLY A 70 -6.39 -23.16 -11.21
C GLY A 70 -6.17 -21.86 -11.98
N PHE A 71 -5.45 -21.92 -13.11
CA PHE A 71 -5.05 -20.74 -13.89
C PHE A 71 -6.03 -20.33 -15.00
N LYS A 72 -7.25 -20.88 -15.04
CA LYS A 72 -8.25 -20.60 -16.08
C LYS A 72 -8.46 -19.10 -16.31
N TRP A 73 -8.65 -18.33 -15.24
CA TRP A 73 -8.90 -16.88 -15.31
C TRP A 73 -7.68 -16.08 -15.80
N PHE A 74 -6.47 -16.51 -15.44
CA PHE A 74 -5.24 -15.88 -15.93
C PHE A 74 -5.06 -16.09 -17.44
N ILE A 75 -5.28 -17.33 -17.93
CA ILE A 75 -5.20 -17.64 -19.36
C ILE A 75 -6.25 -16.84 -20.13
N GLN A 76 -7.48 -16.75 -19.60
CA GLN A 76 -8.54 -15.95 -20.21
C GLN A 76 -8.18 -14.46 -20.27
N PHE A 77 -7.57 -13.93 -19.21
CA PHE A 77 -7.08 -12.54 -19.20
C PHE A 77 -6.03 -12.33 -20.29
N PHE A 78 -4.96 -13.12 -20.32
CA PHE A 78 -3.87 -12.93 -21.30
C PHE A 78 -4.28 -13.19 -22.76
N ASN A 79 -5.28 -14.03 -23.00
CA ASN A 79 -5.85 -14.23 -24.34
C ASN A 79 -6.81 -13.12 -24.79
N SER A 80 -7.20 -12.21 -23.90
CA SER A 80 -8.07 -11.08 -24.25
C SER A 80 -7.30 -10.04 -25.07
N PRO A 81 -7.92 -9.48 -26.13
CA PRO A 81 -7.28 -8.42 -26.94
C PRO A 81 -6.96 -7.16 -26.12
N TYR A 82 -7.58 -6.99 -24.95
CA TYR A 82 -7.36 -5.84 -24.08
C TYR A 82 -6.19 -6.00 -23.12
N ALA A 83 -5.74 -7.22 -22.82
CA ALA A 83 -4.75 -7.43 -21.75
C ALA A 83 -3.41 -6.75 -22.04
N ILE A 84 -2.85 -6.98 -23.23
CA ILE A 84 -1.57 -6.37 -23.63
C ILE A 84 -1.71 -4.83 -23.73
N ARG A 85 -2.84 -4.35 -24.26
CA ARG A 85 -3.11 -2.91 -24.37
C ARG A 85 -3.16 -2.25 -22.98
N THR A 86 -3.87 -2.85 -22.04
CA THR A 86 -4.00 -2.33 -20.67
C THR A 86 -2.64 -2.36 -19.96
N ILE A 87 -1.91 -3.48 -20.00
CA ILE A 87 -0.58 -3.58 -19.36
C ILE A 87 0.37 -2.52 -19.93
N ARG A 88 0.45 -2.39 -21.27
CA ARG A 88 1.30 -1.40 -21.91
C ARG A 88 0.91 0.02 -21.51
N ASN A 89 -0.39 0.33 -21.52
CA ASN A 89 -0.86 1.66 -21.15
C ASN A 89 -0.55 1.98 -19.68
N THR A 90 -0.78 1.04 -18.76
CA THR A 90 -0.43 1.22 -17.35
C THR A 90 1.06 1.46 -17.16
N VAL A 91 1.91 0.65 -17.80
CA VAL A 91 3.37 0.81 -17.73
C VAL A 91 3.80 2.16 -18.32
N LEU A 92 3.24 2.58 -19.45
CA LEU A 92 3.53 3.87 -20.05
C LEU A 92 3.10 5.04 -19.14
N ILE A 93 1.92 4.98 -18.54
CA ILE A 93 1.44 6.00 -17.59
C ILE A 93 2.38 6.06 -16.37
N SER A 94 2.72 4.92 -15.77
CA SER A 94 3.65 4.89 -14.64
C SER A 94 5.05 5.39 -15.01
N LEU A 95 5.49 5.16 -16.25
CA LEU A 95 6.76 5.70 -16.74
C LEU A 95 6.70 7.22 -16.93
N TYR A 96 5.60 7.76 -17.48
CA TYR A 96 5.41 9.21 -17.58
C TYR A 96 5.31 9.86 -16.21
N ASP A 97 4.63 9.25 -15.25
CA ASP A 97 4.59 9.72 -13.86
C ASP A 97 5.98 9.72 -13.22
N LEU A 98 6.81 8.72 -13.51
CA LEU A 98 8.18 8.67 -13.00
C LEU A 98 9.10 9.70 -13.68
N LEU A 99 8.97 9.90 -14.99
CA LEU A 99 9.82 10.81 -15.75
C LEU A 99 9.45 12.28 -15.58
N PHE A 100 8.15 12.59 -15.43
CA PHE A 100 7.66 13.96 -15.31
C PHE A 100 7.08 14.24 -13.93
N GLY A 101 6.24 13.36 -13.41
CA GLY A 101 5.60 13.54 -12.09
C GLY A 101 6.59 13.60 -10.92
N PHE A 102 7.72 12.90 -10.99
CA PHE A 102 8.76 12.95 -9.95
C PHE A 102 9.71 14.17 -10.07
N PRO A 103 10.29 14.51 -11.25
CA PRO A 103 11.23 15.63 -11.35
C PRO A 103 10.58 17.00 -11.27
N ILE A 104 9.34 17.17 -11.76
CA ILE A 104 8.66 18.48 -11.80
C ILE A 104 8.52 19.10 -10.40
N PRO A 105 8.02 18.39 -9.37
CA PRO A 105 7.96 18.93 -8.00
C PRO A 105 9.32 19.31 -7.43
N ILE A 106 10.39 18.58 -7.77
CA ILE A 106 11.75 18.86 -7.31
C ILE A 106 12.26 20.16 -7.94
N LEU A 107 12.12 20.30 -9.27
CA LEU A 107 12.47 21.52 -9.99
C LEU A 107 11.67 22.70 -9.44
N PHE A 108 10.36 22.53 -9.25
CA PHE A 108 9.50 23.55 -8.67
C PHE A 108 9.94 23.95 -7.26
N ALA A 109 10.31 22.99 -6.41
CA ALA A 109 10.81 23.29 -5.06
C ALA A 109 12.11 24.10 -5.09
N VAL A 110 13.03 23.82 -6.02
CA VAL A 110 14.26 24.60 -6.22
C VAL A 110 13.95 26.02 -6.67
N CYS A 111 13.08 26.20 -7.68
CA CYS A 111 12.66 27.52 -8.16
C CYS A 111 12.05 28.38 -7.04
N ILE A 112 11.21 27.79 -6.20
CA ILE A 112 10.57 28.48 -5.08
C ILE A 112 11.58 28.86 -3.99
N MET A 113 12.62 28.06 -3.79
CA MET A 113 13.66 28.34 -2.80
C MET A 113 14.53 29.54 -3.20
N GLU A 114 14.72 29.78 -4.50
CA GLU A 114 15.51 30.90 -5.01
C GLU A 114 14.82 32.27 -4.84
N ILE A 115 13.51 32.28 -4.57
CA ILE A 115 12.74 33.51 -4.34
C ILE A 115 13.20 34.19 -3.03
N ARG A 116 13.91 35.32 -3.16
CA ARG A 116 14.37 36.15 -2.04
C ARG A 116 13.24 36.80 -1.23
N HIS A 117 12.12 37.17 -1.89
CA HIS A 117 11.03 37.87 -1.23
C HIS A 117 10.03 36.89 -0.58
N MET A 118 9.96 36.90 0.76
CA MET A 118 9.17 35.94 1.55
C MET A 118 7.65 36.01 1.28
N GLY A 119 7.09 37.20 1.06
CA GLY A 119 5.66 37.36 0.74
C GLY A 119 5.26 36.67 -0.57
N TYR A 120 5.95 37.01 -1.67
CA TYR A 120 5.76 36.36 -2.97
C TYR A 120 5.97 34.84 -2.91
N ARG A 121 7.03 34.36 -2.24
CA ARG A 121 7.27 32.92 -2.04
C ARG A 121 6.06 32.21 -1.40
N ARG A 122 5.45 32.81 -0.38
CA ARG A 122 4.29 32.25 0.33
C ARG A 122 3.03 32.18 -0.55
N ILE A 123 2.82 33.19 -1.40
CA ILE A 123 1.68 33.22 -2.33
C ILE A 123 1.81 32.10 -3.35
N VAL A 124 2.97 31.98 -4.00
CA VAL A 124 3.18 30.94 -5.04
C VAL A 124 3.08 29.54 -4.45
N GLN A 125 3.60 29.30 -3.25
CA GLN A 125 3.42 28.04 -2.54
C GLN A 125 1.95 27.75 -2.28
N THR A 126 1.22 28.68 -1.65
CA THR A 126 -0.20 28.49 -1.33
C THR A 126 -1.03 28.21 -2.57
N ALA A 127 -0.81 28.97 -3.65
CA ALA A 127 -1.51 28.78 -4.93
C ALA A 127 -1.21 27.42 -5.56
N SER A 128 0.02 26.91 -5.45
CA SER A 128 0.43 25.64 -6.03
C SER A 128 0.01 24.42 -5.20
N TYR A 129 -0.16 24.57 -3.89
CA TYR A 129 -0.72 23.52 -3.03
C TYR A 129 -2.25 23.44 -3.09
N LEU A 130 -2.93 24.52 -3.49
CA LEU A 130 -4.40 24.57 -3.56
C LEU A 130 -5.03 23.42 -4.38
N PRO A 131 -4.53 23.07 -5.57
CA PRO A 131 -5.12 22.00 -6.39
C PRO A 131 -5.13 20.63 -5.70
N HIS A 132 -4.18 20.36 -4.80
CA HIS A 132 -4.13 19.09 -4.06
C HIS A 132 -5.30 18.95 -3.07
N PHE A 133 -5.93 20.06 -2.66
CA PHE A 133 -7.13 20.03 -1.82
C PHE A 133 -8.40 19.73 -2.62
N ILE A 134 -8.36 19.82 -3.95
CA ILE A 134 -9.50 19.54 -4.82
C ILE A 134 -9.61 18.03 -4.99
N SER A 135 -10.80 17.47 -4.74
CA SER A 135 -11.08 16.04 -4.96
C SER A 135 -10.87 15.65 -6.42
N THR A 136 -10.34 14.46 -6.66
CA THR A 136 -10.13 13.90 -8.00
C THR A 136 -11.41 13.91 -8.84
N VAL A 137 -12.57 13.67 -8.24
CA VAL A 137 -13.86 13.67 -8.96
C VAL A 137 -14.23 15.08 -9.46
N VAL A 138 -13.95 16.11 -8.66
CA VAL A 138 -14.17 17.51 -9.05
C VAL A 138 -13.19 17.92 -10.14
N MET A 139 -11.91 17.53 -10.03
CA MET A 139 -10.91 17.76 -11.08
C MET A 139 -11.37 17.17 -12.42
N VAL A 140 -11.82 15.92 -12.43
CA VAL A 140 -12.35 15.27 -13.64
C VAL A 140 -13.57 16.04 -14.17
N GLY A 141 -14.47 16.51 -13.31
CA GLY A 141 -15.61 17.33 -13.72
C GLY A 141 -15.21 18.66 -14.38
N ILE A 142 -14.18 19.35 -13.86
CA ILE A 142 -13.64 20.57 -14.48
C ILE A 142 -13.03 20.25 -15.85
N LEU A 143 -12.27 19.15 -15.97
CA LEU A 143 -11.68 18.73 -17.24
C LEU A 143 -12.75 18.40 -18.28
N VAL A 144 -13.80 17.66 -17.92
CA VAL A 144 -14.89 17.30 -18.84
C VAL A 144 -15.62 18.54 -19.34
N ASN A 145 -15.97 19.48 -18.46
CA ASN A 145 -16.61 20.75 -18.84
C ASN A 145 -15.69 21.65 -19.69
N PHE A 146 -14.37 21.50 -19.58
CA PHE A 146 -13.41 22.25 -20.39
C PHE A 146 -13.26 21.65 -21.80
N PHE A 147 -13.39 20.33 -21.94
CA PHE A 147 -13.25 19.61 -23.21
C PHE A 147 -14.58 19.34 -23.95
N THR A 148 -15.73 19.59 -23.31
CA THR A 148 -17.09 19.46 -23.88
C THR A 148 -17.64 20.84 -24.18
#